data_AF-A0A8H8MJM6-F1
#
_entry.id   AF-A0A8H8MJM6-F1
#
_cell.length_a   1.000
_cell.length_b   1.000
_cell.length_c   1.000
_cell.angle_alpha   90.00
_cell.angle_beta   90.00
_cell.angle_gamma   90.00
#
_symmetry.space_group_name_H-M   'P 1'
#
loop_
_entity.id
_entity.type
_entity.pdbx_description
1 polymer ?
#
loop_
_entity_poly.entity_id
_entity_poly.type
_entity_poly.pdbx_seq_one_letter_code
_entity_poly.pdbx_strand_id
1 'polypeptide(L)' 'MANSGPDSNKAQFFITYAKQSHLDAKYTIFGKVIDGADSTLDAMERVAVNEKYRPLHEIKLNSVTIHANPIAQAALNA' A
#
# COMPACT_ATOMS: atom_id res chain seq x y z
N MET A 1 4.32 -4.98 2.59
CA MET A 1 4.74 -5.30 1.19
C MET A 1 4.19 -6.67 0.86
N ALA A 2 3.61 -6.89 -0.32
CA ALA A 2 3.22 -8.24 -0.74
C ALA A 2 4.46 -9.01 -1.23
N ASN A 3 4.53 -10.30 -0.95
CA ASN A 3 5.67 -11.15 -1.28
C ASN A 3 5.22 -12.60 -1.56
N SER A 4 6.15 -13.44 -2.02
CA SER A 4 5.97 -14.87 -2.27
C SER A 4 6.86 -15.74 -1.35
N GLY A 5 7.16 -15.25 -0.15
CA GLY A 5 8.09 -15.86 0.81
C GLY A 5 9.19 -14.90 1.29
N PRO A 6 10.10 -15.36 2.16
CA PRO A 6 11.21 -14.55 2.66
C PRO A 6 11.99 -13.89 1.52
N ASP A 7 12.39 -12.63 1.72
CA ASP A 7 13.25 -11.85 0.81
C ASP A 7 12.78 -11.76 -0.65
N SER A 8 11.47 -11.86 -0.90
CA SER A 8 10.89 -11.83 -2.26
C SER A 8 10.04 -10.59 -2.55
N ASN A 9 10.30 -9.49 -1.84
CA ASN A 9 9.60 -8.21 -2.08
C ASN A 9 9.92 -7.67 -3.48
N LYS A 10 8.87 -7.20 -4.18
CA LYS A 10 8.98 -6.48 -5.47
C LYS A 10 8.26 -5.12 -5.34
N ALA A 11 7.35 -4.81 -6.26
CA ALA A 11 6.60 -3.55 -6.26
C ALA A 11 5.19 -3.65 -5.66
N GLN A 12 4.67 -4.86 -5.43
CA GLN A 12 3.31 -5.02 -4.90
C GLN A 12 3.25 -4.63 -3.42
N PHE A 13 2.29 -3.78 -3.08
CA PHE A 13 1.99 -3.39 -1.71
C PHE A 13 0.49 -3.51 -1.45
N PHE A 14 0.13 -3.42 -0.17
CA PHE A 14 -1.26 -3.39 0.27
C PHE A 14 -1.38 -2.44 1.46
N ILE A 15 -2.60 -1.97 1.69
CA ILE A 15 -2.99 -1.15 2.84
C ILE A 15 -4.03 -1.95 3.62
N THR A 16 -3.91 -1.99 4.94
CA THR A 16 -4.85 -2.71 5.79
C THR A 16 -5.98 -1.78 6.24
N TYR A 17 -7.24 -2.21 6.12
CA TYR A 17 -8.40 -1.47 6.64
C TYR A 17 -8.61 -1.67 8.16
N ALA A 18 -8.05 -2.74 8.73
CA ALA A 18 -8.10 -3.04 10.16
C ALA A 18 -6.78 -3.67 10.64
N LYS A 19 -6.63 -3.90 11.94
CA LYS A 19 -5.46 -4.60 12.51
C LYS A 19 -5.37 -6.03 11.96
N GLN A 20 -4.19 -6.43 11.50
CA GLN A 20 -3.92 -7.75 10.92
C GLN A 20 -2.67 -8.39 11.56
N SER A 21 -2.72 -8.69 12.85
CA SER A 21 -1.54 -9.17 13.62
C SER A 21 -0.92 -10.47 13.11
N HIS A 22 -1.68 -11.30 12.38
CA HIS A 22 -1.15 -12.54 11.80
C HIS A 22 -0.19 -12.32 10.62
N LEU A 23 -0.11 -11.08 10.11
CA LEU A 23 0.81 -10.64 9.06
C LEU A 23 2.14 -10.11 9.62
N ASP A 24 2.21 -9.87 10.94
CA ASP A 24 3.39 -9.32 11.60
C ASP A 24 4.62 -10.23 11.37
N ALA A 25 5.78 -9.60 11.20
CA ALA A 25 7.06 -10.23 10.83
C ALA A 25 7.09 -11.03 9.52
N LYS A 26 5.97 -11.17 8.79
CA LYS A 26 5.90 -11.85 7.48
C LYS A 26 5.91 -10.87 6.31
N TYR A 27 5.36 -9.68 6.51
CA TYR A 27 5.25 -8.65 5.48
C TYR A 27 5.83 -7.35 6.01
N THR A 28 6.80 -6.78 5.28
CA THR A 28 7.47 -5.55 5.68
C THR A 28 6.49 -4.37 5.71
N ILE A 29 6.34 -3.75 6.88
CA ILE A 29 5.64 -2.48 7.06
C ILE A 29 6.63 -1.36 6.72
N PHE A 30 6.25 -0.46 5.81
CA PHE A 30 7.12 0.63 5.34
C PHE A 30 6.46 2.02 5.37
N GLY A 31 5.21 2.10 5.84
CA GLY A 31 4.47 3.36 5.91
C GLY A 31 3.09 3.18 6.53
N LYS A 32 2.43 4.30 6.78
CA LYS A 32 1.07 4.38 7.28
C LYS A 32 0.33 5.50 6.53
N VAL A 33 -0.92 5.26 6.19
CA VAL A 33 -1.80 6.31 5.63
C VAL A 33 -2.11 7.33 6.72
N ILE A 34 -1.82 8.60 6.43
CA ILE A 34 -2.01 9.72 7.36
C ILE A 34 -3.21 10.60 7.01
N ASP A 35 -3.72 10.48 5.78
CA ASP A 35 -4.87 11.21 5.26
C ASP A 35 -5.65 10.31 4.29
N GLY A 36 -6.97 10.49 4.20
CA GLY A 36 -7.85 9.71 3.32
C GLY A 36 -8.28 8.34 3.84
N ALA A 37 -8.04 8.02 5.12
CA ALA A 37 -8.39 6.73 5.71
C ALA A 37 -9.92 6.54 5.86
N ASP A 38 -10.60 7.54 6.41
CA ASP A 38 -12.05 7.59 6.66
C ASP A 38 -12.87 8.07 5.45
N SER A 39 -12.22 8.30 4.31
CA SER A 39 -12.84 8.79 3.08
C SER A 39 -12.46 7.93 1.88
N THR A 40 -11.28 8.16 1.28
CA THR A 40 -10.87 7.45 0.06
C THR A 40 -10.72 5.95 0.27
N LEU A 41 -10.02 5.52 1.33
CA LEU A 41 -9.85 4.09 1.64
C LEU A 41 -11.19 3.43 2.00
N ASP A 42 -11.98 4.10 2.83
CA ASP A 42 -13.34 3.69 3.18
C ASP A 42 -14.24 3.50 1.95
N ALA A 43 -14.13 4.37 0.95
CA ALA A 43 -14.86 4.25 -0.31
C ALA A 43 -14.35 3.07 -1.15
N MET A 44 -13.02 2.86 -1.20
CA MET A 44 -12.40 1.74 -1.90
C MET A 44 -12.77 0.39 -1.28
N GLU A 45 -12.87 0.28 0.05
CA GLU A 45 -13.25 -0.95 0.76
C GLU A 45 -14.67 -1.40 0.41
N ARG A 46 -15.59 -0.46 0.18
CA ARG A 46 -17.01 -0.74 -0.12
C ARG A 46 -17.28 -1.14 -1.57
N VAL A 47 -16.29 -1.07 -2.45
CA VAL A 47 -16.46 -1.44 -3.87
C VAL A 47 -16.74 -2.94 -3.98
N ALA A 48 -17.82 -3.30 -4.67
CA ALA A 48 -18.16 -4.69 -4.92
C ALA A 48 -17.04 -5.42 -5.69
N VAL A 49 -16.80 -6.68 -5.34
CA VAL A 49 -15.76 -7.52 -5.94
C VAL A 49 -16.37 -8.76 -6.59
N ASN A 50 -15.65 -9.36 -7.54
CA ASN A 50 -15.97 -10.68 -8.07
C ASN A 50 -15.51 -11.81 -7.13
N GLU A 51 -15.77 -13.06 -7.53
CA GLU A 51 -15.41 -14.28 -6.77
C GLU A 51 -13.90 -14.43 -6.50
N LYS A 52 -13.04 -13.73 -7.27
CA LYS A 52 -11.59 -13.72 -7.09
C LYS A 52 -11.10 -12.49 -6.31
N TYR A 53 -12.01 -11.79 -5.61
CA TYR A 53 -11.73 -10.58 -4.85
C TYR A 53 -11.11 -9.44 -5.69
N ARG A 54 -11.46 -9.38 -6.98
CA ARG A 54 -11.11 -8.24 -7.84
C ARG A 54 -12.27 -7.24 -7.88
N PRO A 55 -12.03 -5.93 -7.67
CA PRO A 55 -13.06 -4.91 -7.82
C PRO A 55 -13.79 -5.01 -9.17
N LEU A 56 -15.12 -4.89 -9.15
CA LEU A 56 -15.95 -4.86 -10.36
C LEU A 56 -15.77 -3.57 -11.16
N HIS A 57 -15.43 -2.48 -10.46
CA HIS A 57 -15.04 -1.20 -11.05
C HIS A 57 -13.55 -0.97 -10.81
N GLU A 58 -12.84 -0.52 -11.83
CA GLU A 58 -11.39 -0.32 -11.75
C GLU A 58 -11.03 0.75 -10.71
N ILE A 59 -10.11 0.42 -9.81
CA ILE A 59 -9.47 1.37 -8.90
C ILE A 59 -8.03 1.56 -9.40
N LYS A 60 -7.72 2.76 -9.88
CA LYS A 60 -6.46 3.05 -10.57
C LYS A 60 -5.67 4.16 -9.90
N LEU A 61 -4.38 3.92 -9.70
CA LEU A 61 -3.43 4.95 -9.30
C LEU A 61 -3.02 5.76 -10.53
N ASN A 62 -3.51 6.99 -10.65
CA ASN A 62 -3.25 7.82 -11.84
C ASN A 62 -1.90 8.53 -11.80
N SER A 63 -1.47 8.98 -10.62
CA SER A 63 -0.18 9.64 -10.41
C SER A 63 0.30 9.46 -8.98
N VAL A 64 1.59 9.66 -8.76
CA VAL A 64 2.23 9.63 -7.44
C VAL A 64 3.12 10.86 -7.32
N THR A 65 2.96 11.60 -6.23
CA THR A 65 3.83 12.73 -5.88
C THR A 65 4.64 12.38 -4.64
N ILE A 66 5.96 12.44 -4.76
CA ILE A 66 6.87 12.26 -3.63
C ILE A 66 7.16 13.64 -3.04
N HIS A 67 6.53 13.98 -1.92
CA HIS A 67 6.67 15.30 -1.29
C HIS A 67 8.04 15.49 -0.61
N ALA A 68 8.65 14.41 -0.12
CA ALA A 68 9.97 14.44 0.48
C ALA A 68 10.74 13.16 0.09
N ASN A 69 11.95 13.33 -0.43
CA ASN A 69 12.86 12.23 -0.76
C ASN A 69 14.22 12.46 -0.06
N PRO A 70 14.33 12.17 1.25
CA PRO A 70 15.55 12.41 2.00
C PRO A 70 16.73 11.58 1.48
N ILE A 71 16.48 10.42 0.87
CA ILE A 71 17.51 9.54 0.32
C ILE A 71 18.14 10.17 -0.92
N ALA A 72 17.31 10.64 -1.86
CA ALA A 72 17.82 11.35 -3.04
C ALA A 72 18.52 12.65 -2.65
N GLN A 73 17.99 13.39 -1.67
CA GLN A 73 18.63 14.61 -1.19
C GLN A 73 19.99 14.31 -0.55
N ALA A 74 20.10 13.25 0.24
CA ALA A 74 21.37 12.83 0.83
C ALA A 74 22.39 12.42 -0.23
N ALA A 75 21.96 11.70 -1.27
CA ALA A 75 22.84 11.27 -2.37
C ALA A 75 23.37 12.43 -3.22
N LEU A 76 22.62 13.54 -3.35
CA LEU A 76 23.10 14.75 -4.03
C LEU A 76 24.14 15.53 -3.22
N ASN A 77 24.15 15.34 -1.90
CA ASN A 77 25.01 16.06 -0.96
C ASN A 77 26.24 15.24 -0.54
N ALA A 78 26.40 14.03 -1.06
CA ALA A 78 27.53 13.13 -0.83
C ALA A 78 28.54 13.23 -1.97
#